data_AF-A0A3M1FZ58-F1
#
_entry.id   AF-A0A3M1FZ58-F1
#
_cell.length_a   1.000
_cell.length_b   1.000
_cell.length_c   1.000
_cell.angle_alpha   90.00
_cell.angle_beta   90.00
_cell.angle_gamma   90.00
#
_symmetry.space_group_name_H-M   'P 1'
#
loop_
_entity.id
_entity.type
_entity.pdbx_description
1 polymer ?
#
loop_
_entity_poly.entity_id
_entity_poly.type
_entity_poly.pdbx_seq_one_letter_code
_entity_poly.pdbx_strand_id
1 'polypeptide(L)'
;MRSSLDSLYDFVAIGELADTTRQLLCLNLEHAVQVHGHTQGVDRVAQIVLQQARDYLSRVREGFVLSVRTSDVTSKAELGYLLERVLFDWSQLKKELGLTDESGQLHAHAGMNIERVRDQLMAFGMAIVALGALPRLPDEEVTFPVSQRQPPTYADIPVPQTPAEILQRIEELEEIIWQLAVSAPAEVVRRRYDPLRRTYGFFESSAWLTRRESRRFGVKTSTQAL
;
A
#
# COMPACT_ATOMS: atom_id res chain seq x y z
N MET A 1 1.39 4.86 27.52
CA MET A 1 -0.04 5.15 27.22
C MET A 1 -0.25 6.12 26.05
N ARG A 2 0.61 7.12 25.78
CA ARG A 2 0.48 7.98 24.58
C ARG A 2 0.58 7.22 23.25
N SER A 3 1.40 6.17 23.16
CA SER A 3 1.60 5.45 21.90
C SER A 3 0.32 4.81 21.34
N SER A 4 -0.59 4.26 22.15
CA SER A 4 -1.74 3.52 21.61
C SER A 4 -2.72 4.39 20.81
N LEU A 5 -2.82 5.67 21.14
CA LEU A 5 -3.69 6.62 20.43
C LEU A 5 -3.07 7.00 19.07
N ASP A 6 -1.76 7.25 19.03
CA ASP A 6 -1.05 7.55 17.78
C ASP A 6 -1.20 6.40 16.76
N SER A 7 -1.08 5.13 17.20
CA SER A 7 -1.28 3.96 16.31
C SER A 7 -2.67 3.90 15.69
N LEU A 8 -3.67 4.35 16.45
CA LEU A 8 -5.05 4.30 16.02
C LEU A 8 -5.35 5.45 15.04
N TYR A 9 -4.72 6.61 15.20
CA TYR A 9 -4.74 7.67 14.21
C TYR A 9 -4.05 7.25 12.90
N ASP A 10 -2.87 6.62 12.98
CA ASP A 10 -2.16 6.14 11.79
C ASP A 10 -2.98 5.07 11.04
N PHE A 11 -3.64 4.17 11.77
CA PHE A 11 -4.54 3.17 11.21
C PHE A 11 -5.72 3.81 10.46
N VAL A 12 -6.37 4.81 11.06
CA VAL A 12 -7.47 5.55 10.43
C VAL A 12 -7.00 6.31 9.19
N ALA A 13 -5.84 6.97 9.28
CA ALA A 13 -5.26 7.71 8.17
C ALA A 13 -4.98 6.80 6.95
N ILE A 14 -4.48 5.58 7.18
CA ILE A 14 -4.29 4.59 6.10
C ILE A 14 -5.64 4.19 5.48
N GLY A 15 -6.70 4.03 6.29
CA GLY A 15 -8.04 3.75 5.78
C GLY A 15 -8.64 4.88 4.94
N GLU A 16 -8.48 6.12 5.39
CA GLU A 16 -8.93 7.31 4.66
C GLU A 16 -8.18 7.46 3.33
N LEU A 17 -6.87 7.23 3.32
CA LEU A 17 -6.08 7.21 2.09
C LEU A 17 -6.57 6.13 1.12
N ALA A 18 -6.82 4.92 1.63
CA ALA A 18 -7.29 3.82 0.82
C ALA A 18 -8.66 4.09 0.20
N ASP A 19 -9.61 4.63 0.97
CA ASP A 19 -10.93 4.96 0.44
C ASP A 19 -10.86 6.13 -0.55
N THR A 20 -10.06 7.16 -0.27
CA THR A 20 -9.88 8.30 -1.19
C THR A 20 -9.26 7.83 -2.51
N THR A 21 -8.27 6.94 -2.46
CA THR A 21 -7.65 6.36 -3.65
C THR A 21 -8.66 5.51 -4.42
N ARG A 22 -9.42 4.63 -3.74
CA ARG A 22 -10.49 3.84 -4.37
C ARG A 22 -11.52 4.74 -5.08
N GLN A 23 -12.03 5.78 -4.41
CA GLN A 23 -13.00 6.72 -4.99
C GLN A 23 -12.44 7.41 -6.22
N LEU A 24 -11.19 7.88 -6.16
CA LEU A 24 -10.49 8.49 -7.29
C LEU A 24 -10.39 7.53 -8.47
N LEU A 25 -9.97 6.29 -8.22
CA LEU A 25 -9.88 5.27 -9.26
C LEU A 25 -11.25 4.97 -9.87
N CYS A 26 -12.29 4.87 -9.04
CA CYS A 26 -13.65 4.63 -9.49
C CYS A 26 -14.09 5.70 -10.51
N LEU A 27 -13.99 6.97 -10.11
CA LEU A 27 -14.36 8.11 -10.94
C LEU A 27 -13.55 8.16 -12.24
N ASN A 28 -12.24 7.95 -12.18
CA ASN A 28 -11.38 7.98 -13.36
C ASN A 28 -11.70 6.85 -14.35
N LEU A 29 -12.03 5.66 -13.83
CA LEU A 29 -12.35 4.49 -14.64
C LEU A 29 -13.75 4.59 -15.27
N GLU A 30 -14.74 5.10 -14.54
CA GLU A 30 -16.07 5.37 -15.09
C GLU A 30 -16.02 6.40 -16.22
N HIS A 31 -15.28 7.50 -16.02
CA HIS A 31 -15.07 8.49 -17.08
C HIS A 31 -14.35 7.89 -18.29
N ALA A 32 -13.34 7.03 -18.08
CA ALA A 32 -12.60 6.39 -19.16
C ALA A 32 -13.46 5.43 -20.00
N VAL A 33 -14.49 4.80 -19.41
CA VAL A 33 -15.45 3.97 -20.14
C VAL A 33 -16.47 4.82 -20.89
N GLN A 34 -16.94 5.91 -20.30
CA GLN A 34 -17.98 6.76 -20.88
C GLN A 34 -17.45 7.66 -22.00
N VAL A 35 -16.26 8.23 -21.83
CA VAL A 35 -15.67 9.18 -22.77
C VAL A 35 -14.57 8.46 -23.54
N HIS A 36 -14.84 8.08 -24.79
CA HIS A 36 -13.83 7.56 -25.75
C HIS A 36 -12.79 8.63 -26.17
N GLY A 37 -12.50 9.60 -25.31
CA GLY A 37 -11.74 10.81 -25.61
C GLY A 37 -10.65 11.06 -24.58
N HIS A 38 -9.47 11.42 -25.08
CA HIS A 38 -8.31 11.83 -24.30
C HIS A 38 -8.64 13.00 -23.35
N THR A 39 -8.89 12.72 -22.08
CA THR A 39 -8.71 13.73 -21.03
C THR A 39 -7.21 13.85 -20.76
N GLN A 40 -6.64 14.93 -21.29
CA GLN A 40 -5.29 15.38 -20.98
C GLN A 40 -5.20 15.74 -19.49
N GLY A 41 -4.26 15.11 -18.79
CA GLY A 41 -3.83 15.51 -17.46
C GLY A 41 -4.67 14.92 -16.33
N VAL A 42 -4.02 14.15 -15.47
CA VAL A 42 -4.53 13.84 -14.13
C VAL A 42 -4.74 15.18 -13.41
N ASP A 43 -5.97 15.47 -12.96
CA ASP A 43 -6.29 16.66 -12.16
C ASP A 43 -5.31 16.80 -10.98
N ARG A 44 -5.00 18.02 -10.54
CA ARG A 44 -4.01 18.28 -9.49
C ARG A 44 -4.36 17.52 -8.20
N VAL A 45 -5.65 17.40 -7.88
CA VAL A 45 -6.13 16.60 -6.74
C VAL A 45 -5.81 15.11 -6.95
N ALA A 46 -6.06 14.60 -8.16
CA ALA A 46 -5.77 13.22 -8.50
C ALA A 46 -4.26 12.90 -8.46
N GLN A 47 -3.40 13.84 -8.86
CA GLN A 47 -1.94 13.69 -8.72
C GLN A 47 -1.51 13.59 -7.26
N ILE A 48 -2.09 14.41 -6.38
CA ILE A 48 -1.80 14.38 -4.94
C ILE A 48 -2.21 13.03 -4.33
N VAL A 49 -3.42 12.56 -4.61
CA VAL A 49 -3.93 11.28 -4.08
C VAL A 49 -3.07 10.11 -4.58
N LEU A 50 -2.74 10.08 -5.87
CA LEU A 50 -1.88 9.03 -6.43
C LEU A 50 -0.46 9.09 -5.84
N GLN A 51 0.09 10.27 -5.58
CA GLN A 51 1.38 10.40 -4.91
C GLN A 51 1.32 9.86 -3.48
N GLN A 52 0.29 10.20 -2.71
CA GLN A 52 0.09 9.67 -1.35
C GLN A 52 -0.07 8.14 -1.34
N ALA A 53 -0.78 7.59 -2.33
CA ALA A 53 -0.92 6.14 -2.49
C ALA A 53 0.44 5.48 -2.76
N ARG A 54 1.30 6.10 -3.59
CA ARG A 54 2.67 5.61 -3.85
C ARG A 54 3.54 5.67 -2.60
N ASP A 55 3.48 6.76 -1.85
CA ASP A 55 4.25 6.91 -0.61
C ASP A 55 3.82 5.88 0.45
N TYR A 56 2.51 5.57 0.51
CA TYR A 56 2.01 4.46 1.32
C TYR A 56 2.55 3.10 0.85
N LEU A 57 2.50 2.80 -0.44
CA LEU A 57 3.01 1.53 -0.97
C LEU A 57 4.53 1.39 -0.76
N SER A 58 5.31 2.48 -0.84
CA SER A 58 6.74 2.45 -0.47
C SER A 58 6.94 2.03 0.99
N ARG A 59 6.14 2.58 1.92
CA ARG A 59 6.18 2.18 3.33
C ARG A 59 5.76 0.72 3.53
N VAL A 60 4.80 0.23 2.76
CA VAL A 60 4.42 -1.20 2.75
C VAL A 60 5.58 -2.08 2.31
N ARG A 61 6.28 -1.70 1.22
CA ARG A 61 7.45 -2.42 0.70
C ARG A 61 8.61 -2.40 1.70
N GLU A 62 8.91 -1.26 2.29
CA GLU A 62 9.91 -1.13 3.36
C GLU A 62 9.55 -2.00 4.55
N GLY A 63 8.29 -1.98 4.99
CA GLY A 63 7.79 -2.80 6.08
C GLY A 63 7.88 -4.30 5.80
N PHE A 64 7.60 -4.71 4.55
CA PHE A 64 7.81 -6.09 4.10
C PHE A 64 9.28 -6.49 4.26
N VAL A 65 10.21 -5.70 3.72
CA VAL A 65 11.65 -5.97 3.80
C VAL A 65 12.12 -6.08 5.26
N LEU A 66 11.57 -5.25 6.15
CA LEU A 66 11.88 -5.26 7.58
C LEU A 66 11.27 -6.48 8.30
N SER A 67 10.08 -6.93 7.90
CA SER A 67 9.41 -8.12 8.43
C SER A 67 10.10 -9.44 8.04
N VAL A 68 10.63 -9.52 6.81
CA VAL A 68 11.36 -10.71 6.34
C VAL A 68 12.70 -10.85 7.08
N ARG A 69 13.30 -9.74 7.52
CA ARG A 69 14.55 -9.71 8.28
C ARG A 69 14.42 -10.14 9.74
N THR A 70 13.22 -10.18 10.30
CA THR A 70 13.02 -10.49 11.72
C THR A 70 12.91 -11.98 12.02
N SER A 71 12.77 -12.83 10.99
CA SER A 71 12.47 -14.26 11.20
C SER A 71 13.67 -15.20 11.01
N ASP A 72 14.63 -14.93 10.11
CA ASP A 72 15.56 -16.00 9.67
C ASP A 72 17.02 -15.60 9.38
N VAL A 73 17.50 -14.40 9.72
CA VAL A 73 18.89 -14.03 9.41
C VAL A 73 19.82 -14.27 10.59
N THR A 74 20.50 -15.42 10.61
CA THR A 74 21.50 -15.78 11.64
C THR A 74 22.89 -15.13 11.41
N SER A 75 23.12 -14.49 10.25
CA SER A 75 24.42 -13.93 9.85
C SER A 75 24.34 -12.48 9.35
N LYS A 76 25.16 -11.60 9.92
CA LYS A 76 25.24 -10.17 9.55
C LYS A 76 25.75 -9.94 8.11
N ALA A 77 26.53 -10.86 7.55
CA ALA A 77 27.06 -10.74 6.19
C ALA A 77 25.99 -11.04 5.13
N GLU A 78 25.14 -12.02 5.40
CA GLU A 78 23.99 -12.38 4.55
C GLU A 78 22.91 -11.30 4.58
N LEU A 79 22.70 -10.69 5.75
CA LEU A 79 21.86 -9.50 5.88
C LEU A 79 22.37 -8.36 4.98
N GLY A 80 23.69 -8.11 4.98
CA GLY A 80 24.33 -7.11 4.12
C GLY A 80 24.18 -7.40 2.62
N TYR A 81 24.30 -8.67 2.23
CA TYR A 81 24.12 -9.10 0.84
C TYR A 81 22.68 -8.97 0.32
N LEU A 82 21.68 -9.34 1.14
CA LEU A 82 20.27 -9.19 0.79
C LEU A 82 19.84 -7.72 0.78
N LEU A 83 20.44 -6.90 1.65
CA LEU A 83 20.30 -5.45 1.68
C LEU A 83 20.77 -4.77 0.40
N GLU A 84 21.92 -5.16 -0.13
CA GLU A 84 22.53 -4.57 -1.32
C GLU A 84 21.75 -4.87 -2.62
N ARG A 85 20.95 -5.94 -2.63
CA ARG A 85 20.32 -6.48 -3.84
C ARG A 85 18.87 -6.04 -4.07
N VAL A 86 18.23 -5.44 -3.06
CA VAL A 86 16.78 -5.18 -3.05
C VAL A 86 16.39 -3.73 -3.41
N LEU A 87 17.30 -2.73 -3.46
CA LEU A 87 17.24 -1.50 -4.29
C LEU A 87 18.12 -0.34 -3.77
N PHE A 88 18.37 0.60 -4.69
CA PHE A 88 19.20 1.82 -4.68
C PHE A 88 19.10 2.66 -3.38
N ASP A 89 20.25 2.81 -2.72
CA ASP A 89 20.58 3.77 -1.65
C ASP A 89 19.82 3.68 -0.30
N TRP A 90 20.45 2.98 0.65
CA TRP A 90 20.00 2.79 2.04
C TRP A 90 20.65 3.77 3.03
N SER A 91 21.34 4.81 2.57
CA SER A 91 22.04 5.76 3.45
C SER A 91 21.10 6.42 4.46
N GLN A 92 19.88 6.77 4.04
CA GLN A 92 18.88 7.40 4.89
C GLN A 92 18.32 6.45 5.98
N LEU A 93 17.97 5.21 5.62
CA LEU A 93 17.48 4.24 6.62
C LEU A 93 18.59 3.80 7.59
N LYS A 94 19.86 3.75 7.15
CA LYS A 94 20.99 3.50 8.06
C LYS A 94 21.15 4.62 9.10
N LYS A 95 20.89 5.88 8.70
CA LYS A 95 20.86 7.03 9.62
C LYS A 95 19.68 6.95 10.60
N GLU A 96 18.48 6.65 10.11
CA GLU A 96 17.26 6.53 10.92
C GLU A 96 17.32 5.34 11.91
N LEU A 97 17.93 4.23 11.53
CA LEU A 97 18.16 3.09 12.42
C LEU A 97 19.35 3.29 13.39
N GLY A 98 20.04 4.43 13.32
CA GLY A 98 21.23 4.74 14.12
C GLY A 98 22.45 3.85 13.80
N LEU A 99 22.48 3.21 12.63
CA LEU A 99 23.52 2.27 12.24
C LEU A 99 24.79 2.97 11.73
N THR A 100 24.69 4.24 11.31
CA THR A 100 25.82 5.03 10.79
C THR A 100 25.85 6.44 11.37
N ASP A 101 27.04 6.99 11.57
CA ASP A 101 27.23 8.41 11.89
C ASP A 101 27.01 9.34 10.68
N GLU A 102 27.12 10.65 10.89
CA GLU A 102 27.07 11.67 9.81
C GLU A 102 28.20 11.52 8.78
N SER A 103 29.18 10.66 9.07
CA SER A 103 30.33 10.31 8.22
C SER A 103 30.12 9.01 7.42
N GLY A 104 29.00 8.29 7.64
CA GLY A 104 28.67 7.04 6.95
C GLY A 104 29.36 5.78 7.48
N GLN A 105 30.01 5.83 8.66
CA GLN A 105 30.68 4.67 9.26
C GLN A 105 29.78 3.90 10.22
N LEU A 106 29.86 2.56 10.19
CA LEU A 106 29.09 1.66 11.05
C LEU A 106 29.55 1.76 12.51
N HIS A 107 28.65 2.14 13.42
CA HIS A 107 28.96 2.15 14.86
C HIS A 107 28.82 0.76 15.50
N ALA A 108 29.91 0.27 16.08
CA ALA A 108 29.91 -0.87 16.99
C ALA A 108 29.96 -0.38 18.45
N HIS A 109 28.91 0.29 18.94
CA HIS A 109 28.83 0.70 20.34
C HIS A 109 27.53 0.24 21.01
N ALA A 110 27.70 -0.44 22.14
CA ALA A 110 26.62 -0.92 23.00
C ALA A 110 25.91 0.27 23.65
N GLY A 111 24.62 0.48 23.33
CA GLY A 111 23.77 1.43 24.03
C GLY A 111 22.84 2.30 23.19
N MET A 112 22.73 2.12 21.87
CA MET A 112 21.73 2.85 21.07
C MET A 112 20.33 2.22 21.21
N ASN A 113 19.36 3.02 21.67
CA ASN A 113 17.95 2.68 21.59
C ASN A 113 17.53 2.71 20.12
N ILE A 114 17.26 1.54 19.56
CA ILE A 114 16.74 1.34 18.20
C ILE A 114 15.42 2.13 18.06
N GLU A 115 15.35 3.06 17.11
CA GLU A 115 14.11 3.75 16.78
C GLU A 115 13.11 2.72 16.22
N ARG A 116 11.91 2.68 16.80
CA ARG A 116 10.95 1.61 16.50
C ARG A 116 10.36 1.86 15.11
N VAL A 117 10.67 0.96 14.18
CA VAL A 117 10.14 0.84 12.80
C VAL A 117 8.63 0.57 12.80
N ARG A 118 7.85 1.48 13.40
CA ARG A 118 6.46 1.26 13.72
C ARG A 118 5.58 1.42 12.48
N ASP A 119 5.79 2.49 11.74
CA ASP A 119 4.86 2.92 10.70
C ASP A 119 4.95 2.01 9.47
N GLN A 120 6.17 1.60 9.09
CA GLN A 120 6.40 0.67 7.99
C GLN A 120 5.86 -0.73 8.33
N LEU A 121 6.11 -1.24 9.54
CA LEU A 121 5.60 -2.55 9.97
C LEU A 121 4.06 -2.55 10.08
N MET A 122 3.47 -1.44 10.53
CA MET A 122 2.01 -1.30 10.58
C MET A 122 1.41 -1.22 9.17
N ALA A 123 1.98 -0.40 8.28
CA ALA A 123 1.55 -0.29 6.89
C ALA A 123 1.60 -1.65 6.19
N PHE A 124 2.70 -2.39 6.35
CA PHE A 124 2.85 -3.74 5.82
C PHE A 124 1.85 -4.72 6.43
N GLY A 125 1.67 -4.70 7.76
CA GLY A 125 0.69 -5.54 8.45
C GLY A 125 -0.74 -5.31 7.91
N MET A 126 -1.13 -4.06 7.70
CA MET A 126 -2.42 -3.72 7.09
C MET A 126 -2.52 -4.23 5.66
N ALA A 127 -1.47 -4.06 4.85
CA ALA A 127 -1.46 -4.50 3.46
C ALA A 127 -1.63 -6.02 3.33
N ILE A 128 -0.96 -6.80 4.17
CA ILE A 128 -1.11 -8.27 4.17
C ILE A 128 -2.54 -8.69 4.54
N VAL A 129 -3.13 -8.06 5.56
CA VAL A 129 -4.52 -8.35 5.94
C VAL A 129 -5.47 -7.97 4.80
N ALA A 130 -5.25 -6.85 4.12
CA ALA A 130 -6.04 -6.42 2.97
C ALA A 130 -5.93 -7.38 1.77
N LEU A 131 -4.72 -7.84 1.45
CA LEU A 131 -4.48 -8.84 0.40
C LEU A 131 -5.15 -10.18 0.74
N GLY A 132 -5.12 -10.60 2.01
CA GLY A 132 -5.79 -11.81 2.48
C GLY A 132 -7.32 -11.70 2.53
N ALA A 133 -7.86 -10.50 2.77
CA ALA A 133 -9.29 -10.24 2.83
C ALA A 133 -9.92 -10.05 1.44
N LEU A 134 -9.15 -9.60 0.46
CA LEU A 134 -9.62 -9.25 -0.87
C LEU A 134 -10.51 -10.33 -1.53
N PRO A 135 -10.15 -11.64 -1.53
CA PRO A 135 -10.99 -12.65 -2.17
C PRO A 135 -12.25 -13.01 -1.37
N ARG A 136 -12.37 -12.47 -0.16
CA ARG A 136 -13.47 -12.70 0.79
C ARG A 136 -14.32 -11.45 0.99
N LEU A 137 -14.10 -10.42 0.18
CA LEU A 137 -14.92 -9.22 0.21
C LEU A 137 -16.36 -9.61 -0.15
N PRO A 138 -17.38 -9.18 0.63
CA PRO A 138 -18.78 -9.42 0.25
C PRO A 138 -19.08 -8.81 -1.12
N ASP A 139 -19.86 -9.51 -1.95
CA ASP A 139 -20.18 -9.04 -3.32
C ASP A 139 -20.85 -7.66 -3.32
N GLU A 140 -21.62 -7.32 -2.27
CA GLU A 140 -22.26 -6.01 -2.08
C GLU A 140 -21.26 -4.85 -1.91
N GLU A 141 -20.03 -5.14 -1.48
CA GLU A 141 -18.97 -4.16 -1.25
C GLU A 141 -18.02 -4.05 -2.45
N VAL A 142 -18.16 -4.90 -3.48
CA VAL A 142 -17.30 -4.89 -4.67
C VAL A 142 -17.79 -3.82 -5.65
N THR A 143 -17.03 -2.73 -5.79
CA THR A 143 -17.45 -1.56 -6.61
C THR A 143 -16.61 -1.34 -7.88
N PHE A 144 -15.84 -2.34 -8.32
CA PHE A 144 -15.00 -2.22 -9.52
C PHE A 144 -15.81 -1.87 -10.79
N PRO A 145 -15.60 -0.69 -11.41
CA PRO A 145 -16.54 -0.15 -12.39
C PRO A 145 -16.42 -0.77 -13.80
N VAL A 146 -15.28 -1.39 -14.12
CA VAL A 146 -15.00 -1.93 -15.48
C VAL A 146 -15.09 -3.45 -15.54
N SER A 147 -15.84 -4.06 -14.62
CA SER A 147 -15.92 -5.52 -14.49
C SER A 147 -16.44 -6.21 -15.77
N GLN A 148 -15.72 -7.24 -16.20
CA GLN A 148 -16.13 -8.15 -17.28
C GLN A 148 -17.17 -9.19 -16.82
N ARG A 149 -17.42 -9.32 -15.51
CA ARG A 149 -18.42 -10.23 -14.91
C ARG A 149 -19.53 -9.44 -14.22
N GLN A 150 -20.73 -10.01 -14.20
CA GLN A 150 -21.88 -9.45 -13.52
C GLN A 150 -22.56 -10.53 -12.66
N PRO A 151 -22.53 -10.42 -11.31
CA PRO A 151 -21.96 -9.32 -10.52
C PRO A 151 -20.41 -9.30 -10.55
N PRO A 152 -19.78 -8.14 -10.29
CA PRO A 152 -18.34 -8.07 -10.05
C PRO A 152 -17.99 -8.86 -8.79
N THR A 153 -16.82 -9.50 -8.76
CA THR A 153 -16.33 -10.25 -7.61
C THR A 153 -14.82 -10.13 -7.55
N TYR A 154 -14.21 -10.53 -6.43
CA TYR A 154 -12.76 -10.72 -6.29
C TYR A 154 -12.36 -12.14 -5.88
N ALA A 155 -13.33 -13.07 -5.79
CA ALA A 155 -13.11 -14.42 -5.30
C ALA A 155 -12.08 -15.23 -6.13
N ASP A 156 -11.89 -14.87 -7.40
CA ASP A 156 -10.91 -15.48 -8.30
C ASP A 156 -9.47 -14.94 -8.14
N ILE A 157 -9.27 -13.86 -7.37
CA ILE A 157 -7.93 -13.31 -7.15
C ILE A 157 -7.22 -14.15 -6.08
N PRO A 158 -6.06 -14.77 -6.37
CA PRO A 158 -5.37 -15.59 -5.39
C PRO A 158 -4.72 -14.73 -4.30
N VAL A 159 -4.79 -15.19 -3.05
CA VAL A 159 -4.02 -14.61 -1.94
C VAL A 159 -2.55 -14.97 -2.13
N PRO A 160 -1.60 -14.00 -2.10
CA PRO A 160 -0.18 -14.32 -2.12
C PRO A 160 0.20 -15.10 -0.86
N GLN A 161 0.83 -16.26 -1.02
CA GLN A 161 1.16 -17.17 0.09
C GLN A 161 2.64 -17.19 0.42
N THR A 162 3.50 -16.83 -0.54
CA THR A 162 4.95 -16.77 -0.34
C THR A 162 5.46 -15.34 -0.24
N PRO A 163 6.61 -15.10 0.42
CA PRO A 163 7.23 -13.77 0.44
C PRO A 163 7.51 -13.21 -0.97
N ALA A 164 7.88 -14.05 -1.92
CA ALA A 164 8.12 -13.64 -3.31
C ALA A 164 6.83 -13.17 -3.98
N GLU A 165 5.72 -13.90 -3.80
CA GLU A 165 4.41 -13.49 -4.30
C GLU A 165 3.91 -12.20 -3.63
N ILE A 166 4.16 -12.03 -2.33
CA ILE A 166 3.83 -10.81 -1.60
C ILE A 166 4.59 -9.61 -2.19
N LEU A 167 5.91 -9.75 -2.38
CA LEU A 167 6.72 -8.68 -2.97
C LEU A 167 6.25 -8.35 -4.39
N GLN A 168 6.03 -9.36 -5.22
CA GLN A 168 5.51 -9.16 -6.58
C GLN A 168 4.16 -8.44 -6.57
N ARG A 169 3.28 -8.73 -5.59
CA ARG A 169 2.01 -8.01 -5.45
C ARG A 169 2.24 -6.56 -5.07
N ILE A 170 3.13 -6.27 -4.12
CA ILE A 170 3.44 -4.88 -3.73
C ILE A 170 3.99 -4.09 -4.92
N GLU A 171 4.93 -4.67 -5.67
CA GLU A 171 5.51 -4.05 -6.88
C GLU A 171 4.45 -3.82 -7.97
N GLU A 172 3.53 -4.78 -8.19
CA GLU A 172 2.42 -4.62 -9.12
C GLU A 172 1.50 -3.45 -8.71
N LEU A 173 1.19 -3.30 -7.42
CA LEU A 173 0.40 -2.18 -6.91
C LEU A 173 1.11 -0.84 -7.18
N GLU A 174 2.40 -0.75 -6.88
CA GLU A 174 3.22 0.45 -7.11
C GLU A 174 3.26 0.82 -8.59
N GLU A 175 3.51 -0.16 -9.47
CA GLU A 175 3.59 0.02 -10.91
C GLU A 175 2.27 0.54 -11.47
N ILE A 176 1.13 -0.03 -11.08
CA ILE A 176 -0.18 0.37 -11.58
C ILE A 176 -0.53 1.79 -11.12
N ILE A 177 -0.27 2.15 -9.86
CA ILE A 177 -0.50 3.52 -9.39
C ILE A 177 0.40 4.52 -10.15
N TRP A 178 1.66 4.16 -10.42
CA TRP A 178 2.52 4.98 -11.26
C TRP A 178 1.98 5.13 -12.68
N GLN A 179 1.55 4.03 -13.32
CA GLN A 179 0.97 4.07 -14.66
C GLN A 179 -0.28 4.94 -14.74
N LEU A 180 -1.15 4.89 -13.73
CA LEU A 180 -2.33 5.74 -13.63
C LEU A 180 -1.99 7.22 -13.43
N ALA A 181 -0.83 7.53 -12.85
CA ALA A 181 -0.36 8.90 -12.69
C ALA A 181 0.23 9.49 -13.99
N VAL A 182 0.82 8.66 -14.84
CA VAL A 182 1.55 9.11 -16.05
C VAL A 182 0.86 8.79 -17.37
N SER A 183 -0.14 7.90 -17.37
CA SER A 183 -0.82 7.40 -18.57
C SER A 183 -2.33 7.67 -18.51
N ALA A 184 -2.99 7.63 -19.66
CA ALA A 184 -4.46 7.73 -19.70
C ALA A 184 -5.11 6.49 -19.06
N PRO A 185 -6.10 6.64 -18.16
CA PRO A 185 -6.75 5.51 -17.50
C PRO A 185 -7.32 4.46 -18.47
N ALA A 186 -7.89 4.89 -19.61
CA ALA A 186 -8.38 4.00 -20.66
C ALA A 186 -7.30 3.08 -21.24
N GLU A 187 -6.06 3.56 -21.34
CA GLU A 187 -4.94 2.76 -21.81
C GLU A 187 -4.55 1.69 -20.79
N VAL A 188 -4.53 2.06 -19.50
CA VAL A 188 -4.24 1.14 -18.40
C VAL A 188 -5.31 0.04 -18.32
N VAL A 189 -6.59 0.39 -18.45
CA VAL A 189 -7.69 -0.59 -18.52
C VAL A 189 -7.47 -1.59 -19.65
N ARG A 190 -7.14 -1.11 -20.85
CA ARG A 190 -6.98 -1.97 -22.03
C ARG A 190 -5.76 -2.88 -21.94
N ARG A 191 -4.63 -2.39 -21.42
CA ARG A 191 -3.34 -3.11 -21.43
C ARG A 191 -3.07 -3.90 -20.14
N ARG A 192 -3.65 -3.49 -19.03
CA ARG A 192 -3.32 -3.98 -17.68
C ARG A 192 -4.59 -4.23 -16.84
N TYR A 193 -5.66 -4.69 -17.47
CA TYR A 193 -6.96 -4.95 -16.82
C TYR A 193 -6.84 -5.73 -15.50
N ASP A 194 -6.18 -6.89 -15.54
CA ASP A 194 -6.07 -7.79 -14.39
C ASP A 194 -5.26 -7.18 -13.22
N PRO A 195 -4.05 -6.64 -13.44
CA PRO A 195 -3.34 -5.86 -12.44
C PRO A 195 -4.16 -4.69 -11.89
N LEU A 196 -4.81 -3.92 -12.77
CA LEU A 196 -5.63 -2.77 -12.37
C LEU A 196 -6.78 -3.19 -11.44
N ARG A 197 -7.47 -4.27 -11.78
CA ARG A 197 -8.56 -4.82 -10.96
C ARG A 197 -8.05 -5.25 -9.58
N ARG A 198 -6.88 -5.89 -9.51
CA ARG A 198 -6.25 -6.26 -8.23
C ARG A 198 -5.85 -5.03 -7.42
N THR A 199 -5.27 -4.01 -8.06
CA THR A 199 -4.91 -2.76 -7.39
C THR A 199 -6.13 -2.04 -6.84
N TYR A 200 -7.20 -1.93 -7.61
CA TYR A 200 -8.45 -1.39 -7.13
C TYR A 200 -8.98 -2.19 -5.94
N GLY A 201 -9.06 -3.52 -6.08
CA GLY A 201 -9.56 -4.41 -5.04
C GLY A 201 -8.74 -4.35 -3.75
N PHE A 202 -7.43 -4.08 -3.84
CA PHE A 202 -6.56 -3.88 -2.67
C PHE A 202 -6.94 -2.61 -1.89
N PHE A 203 -7.16 -1.49 -2.57
CA PHE A 203 -7.59 -0.26 -1.91
C PHE A 203 -9.03 -0.39 -1.37
N GLU A 204 -9.90 -1.10 -2.08
CA GLU A 204 -11.25 -1.39 -1.62
C GLU A 204 -11.28 -2.29 -0.38
N SER A 205 -10.51 -3.39 -0.36
CA SER A 205 -10.43 -4.26 0.80
C SER A 205 -9.78 -3.56 2.00
N SER A 206 -8.77 -2.71 1.76
CA SER A 206 -8.15 -1.88 2.79
C SER A 206 -9.15 -0.90 3.40
N ALA A 207 -9.91 -0.18 2.58
CA ALA A 207 -10.93 0.74 3.03
C ALA A 207 -12.04 0.02 3.82
N TRP A 208 -12.52 -1.12 3.32
CA TRP A 208 -13.55 -1.92 3.98
C TRP A 208 -13.10 -2.43 5.35
N LEU A 209 -11.89 -2.99 5.44
CA LEU A 209 -11.31 -3.47 6.70
C LEU A 209 -11.18 -2.34 7.72
N THR A 210 -10.62 -1.20 7.30
CA THR A 210 -10.43 -0.08 8.21
C THR A 210 -11.76 0.51 8.68
N ARG A 211 -12.77 0.63 7.80
CA ARG A 211 -14.12 1.07 8.20
C ARG A 211 -14.74 0.10 9.22
N ARG A 212 -14.63 -1.21 8.96
CA ARG A 212 -15.17 -2.25 9.83
C ARG A 212 -14.52 -2.21 11.22
N GLU A 213 -13.19 -2.18 11.28
CA GLU A 213 -12.47 -2.17 12.56
C GLU A 213 -12.58 -0.81 13.28
N SER A 214 -12.61 0.33 12.57
CA SER A 214 -12.83 1.64 13.20
C SER A 214 -14.19 1.73 13.90
N ARG A 215 -15.25 1.17 13.28
CA ARG A 215 -16.58 1.04 13.93
C ARG A 215 -16.50 0.18 15.19
N ARG A 216 -15.75 -0.92 15.14
CA ARG A 216 -15.54 -1.82 16.29
C ARG A 216 -14.79 -1.13 17.43
N PHE A 217 -13.84 -0.25 17.12
CA PHE A 217 -13.08 0.52 18.10
C PHE A 217 -13.76 1.83 18.55
N GLY A 218 -14.95 2.16 18.03
CA GLY A 218 -15.70 3.36 18.41
C GLY A 218 -15.11 4.66 17.90
N VAL A 219 -14.26 4.61 16.86
CA VAL A 219 -13.60 5.78 16.28
C VAL A 219 -14.48 6.33 15.17
N LYS A 220 -14.94 7.57 15.29
CA LYS A 220 -15.68 8.26 14.23
C LYS A 220 -14.68 8.74 13.17
N THR A 221 -14.74 8.18 11.97
CA THR A 221 -14.06 8.71 10.79
C THR A 221 -14.66 10.09 10.46
N SER A 222 -13.83 11.05 10.08
CA SER A 222 -14.22 12.47 9.91
C SER A 222 -15.26 12.70 8.80
N THR A 223 -15.61 11.67 8.03
CA THR A 223 -16.51 11.72 6.88
C THR A 223 -18.01 11.70 7.24
N GLN A 224 -18.40 11.56 8.52
CA GLN A 224 -19.82 11.63 8.94
C GLN A 224 -20.27 13.02 9.43
N ALA A 225 -19.54 14.08 9.07
CA ALA A 225 -19.90 15.46 9.41
C ALA A 225 -20.13 16.33 8.17
N LEU A 226 -20.86 15.84 7.17
CA LEU A 226 -21.55 16.64 6.15
C LEU A 226 -22.86 15.97 5.76
#